data_AF-A0A5C0XMU2-F1
#
_entry.id   AF-A0A5C0XMU2-F1
#
_cell.length_a   1.000
_cell.length_b   1.000
_cell.length_c   1.000
_cell.angle_alpha   90.00
_cell.angle_beta   90.00
_cell.angle_gamma   90.00
#
_symmetry.space_group_name_H-M   'P 1'
#
loop_
_entity.id
_entity.type
_entity.pdbx_description
1 polymer ?
#
loop_
_entity_poly.entity_id
_entity_poly.type
_entity_poly.pdbx_seq_one_letter_code
_entity_poly.pdbx_strand_id
1 'polypeptide(L)'
;MNFTRRLLATLSLGYVLYFYSEFAFWGRWKTDDTITGAIMTWLIYSVLAFFVLLMAERFKADSAYSIFLVGAVFGWLVEGVIVQEAYMAFPFQLVWTPLAWHALISVLIGTYFARRAIGEWSLRRAAALFAGLGVFLGLWATYWKLEDGYSVSVGHFAAYTLISTVFLVVAYFFLDLTSPKEFIPTRWEVGAFGAVVAFFALFTFMAVPFSPLVLLPLLALTLYALKGLKGEKSFLKGSWAPAYRYLLPLIIPLFAVPTYAVLRDVWFEVNVPVALVTSGAGLFLYVKGIYLGLKTRRSGKISG
;
A
#
# COMPACT_ATOMS: atom_id res chain seq x y z
N MET A 1 -4.54 25.29 3.70
CA MET A 1 -5.54 24.20 3.72
C MET A 1 -5.99 23.99 5.16
N ASN A 2 -7.30 23.80 5.40
CA ASN A 2 -7.80 23.51 6.73
C ASN A 2 -7.44 22.07 7.16
N PHE A 3 -7.30 21.87 8.47
CA PHE A 3 -6.97 20.58 9.08
C PHE A 3 -7.89 19.44 8.61
N THR A 4 -9.19 19.71 8.49
CA THR A 4 -10.21 18.73 8.08
C THR A 4 -9.90 18.07 6.73
N ARG A 5 -9.49 18.83 5.71
CA ARG A 5 -9.16 18.24 4.40
C ARG A 5 -7.93 17.33 4.46
N ARG A 6 -6.90 17.70 5.23
CA ARG A 6 -5.72 16.83 5.43
C ARG A 6 -6.08 15.56 6.17
N LEU A 7 -6.90 15.67 7.20
CA LEU A 7 -7.37 14.53 7.97
C LEU A 7 -8.18 13.58 7.09
N LEU A 8 -9.12 14.10 6.30
CA LEU A 8 -9.91 13.29 5.37
C LEU A 8 -9.02 12.62 4.31
N ALA A 9 -8.09 13.36 3.68
CA ALA A 9 -7.16 12.76 2.72
C ALA A 9 -6.30 11.66 3.37
N THR A 10 -5.90 11.84 4.63
CA THR A 10 -5.13 10.87 5.41
C THR A 10 -5.94 9.62 5.70
N LEU A 11 -7.19 9.77 6.15
CA LEU A 11 -8.11 8.66 6.43
C LEU A 11 -8.48 7.89 5.16
N SER A 12 -8.75 8.61 4.07
CA SER A 12 -9.07 8.02 2.77
C SER A 12 -7.89 7.25 2.20
N LEU A 13 -6.68 7.84 2.20
CA LEU A 13 -5.48 7.09 1.79
C LEU A 13 -5.20 5.92 2.74
N GLY A 14 -5.42 6.10 4.04
CA GLY A 14 -5.32 5.03 5.03
C GLY A 14 -6.20 3.85 4.70
N TYR A 15 -7.45 4.07 4.26
CA TYR A 15 -8.33 2.99 3.86
C TYR A 15 -7.86 2.32 2.56
N VAL A 16 -7.38 3.10 1.57
CA VAL A 16 -6.80 2.53 0.34
C VAL A 16 -5.64 1.60 0.69
N LEU A 17 -4.70 2.06 1.53
CA LEU A 17 -3.55 1.26 1.95
C LEU A 17 -3.98 0.04 2.77
N TYR A 18 -4.92 0.19 3.70
CA TYR A 18 -5.50 -0.90 4.48
C TYR A 18 -6.17 -1.95 3.58
N PHE A 19 -6.90 -1.54 2.54
CA PHE A 19 -7.53 -2.45 1.60
C PHE A 19 -6.51 -3.32 0.87
N TYR A 20 -5.49 -2.73 0.26
CA TYR A 20 -4.50 -3.51 -0.49
C TYR A 20 -3.52 -4.26 0.42
N SER A 21 -3.30 -3.78 1.65
CA SER A 21 -2.34 -4.39 2.57
C SER A 21 -2.96 -5.52 3.40
N GLU A 22 -4.17 -5.36 3.90
CA GLU A 22 -4.80 -6.32 4.81
C GLU A 22 -5.99 -7.01 4.16
N PHE A 23 -6.97 -6.27 3.65
CA PHE A 23 -8.18 -6.91 3.10
C PHE A 23 -7.83 -7.83 1.93
N ALA A 24 -6.98 -7.35 1.02
CA ALA A 24 -6.50 -8.12 -0.11
C ALA A 24 -5.51 -9.21 0.30
N PHE A 25 -4.73 -9.01 1.38
CA PHE A 25 -3.81 -10.04 1.88
C PHE A 25 -4.56 -11.18 2.54
N TRP A 26 -5.45 -10.93 3.50
CA TRP A 26 -6.19 -12.00 4.16
C TRP A 26 -7.27 -12.62 3.27
N GLY A 27 -7.85 -11.84 2.36
CA GLY A 27 -8.89 -12.33 1.45
C GLY A 27 -10.16 -12.85 2.15
N ARG A 28 -10.26 -12.74 3.48
CA ARG A 28 -11.38 -13.20 4.30
C ARG A 28 -11.37 -12.49 5.66
N TRP A 29 -12.49 -12.59 6.36
CA TRP A 29 -12.58 -12.27 7.77
C TRP A 29 -12.15 -13.48 8.60
N LYS A 30 -11.17 -13.32 9.49
CA LYS A 30 -10.72 -14.38 10.40
C LYS A 30 -11.66 -14.52 11.58
N THR A 31 -11.59 -15.65 12.29
CA THR A 31 -12.47 -15.94 13.43
C THR A 31 -12.22 -15.01 14.63
N ASP A 32 -11.01 -14.50 14.77
CA ASP A 32 -10.56 -13.56 15.80
C ASP A 32 -10.71 -12.08 15.39
N ASP A 33 -11.05 -11.80 14.13
CA ASP A 33 -11.23 -10.44 13.65
C ASP A 33 -12.48 -9.82 14.26
N THR A 34 -12.34 -8.57 14.72
CA THR A 34 -13.43 -7.75 15.27
C THR A 34 -13.58 -6.46 14.48
N ILE A 35 -14.79 -5.90 14.46
CA ILE A 35 -15.05 -4.59 13.82
C ILE A 35 -14.16 -3.50 14.41
N THR A 36 -14.03 -3.49 15.75
CA THR A 36 -13.14 -2.56 16.45
C THR A 36 -11.68 -2.77 16.03
N GLY A 37 -11.23 -4.02 15.92
CA GLY A 37 -9.90 -4.35 15.38
C GLY A 37 -9.70 -3.78 13.97
N ALA A 38 -10.65 -3.99 13.05
CA ALA A 38 -10.58 -3.46 11.70
C ALA A 38 -10.53 -1.92 11.66
N ILE A 39 -11.29 -1.23 12.52
CA ILE A 39 -11.24 0.23 12.65
C ILE A 39 -9.86 0.67 13.18
N MET A 40 -9.33 -0.01 14.20
CA MET A 40 -8.01 0.31 14.75
C MET A 40 -6.91 0.09 13.73
N THR A 41 -6.94 -1.01 12.97
CA THR A 41 -6.02 -1.26 11.87
C THR A 41 -6.11 -0.16 10.83
N TRP A 42 -7.32 0.21 10.38
CA TRP A 42 -7.51 1.34 9.46
C TRP A 42 -6.92 2.66 10.01
N LEU A 43 -7.07 2.96 11.29
CA LEU A 43 -6.49 4.14 11.91
C LEU A 43 -4.95 4.10 11.94
N ILE A 44 -4.35 2.93 12.20
CA ILE A 44 -2.90 2.74 12.12
C ILE A 44 -2.40 2.96 10.68
N TYR A 45 -3.08 2.37 9.70
CA TYR A 45 -2.78 2.62 8.29
C TYR A 45 -2.97 4.08 7.90
N SER A 46 -3.91 4.79 8.53
CA SER A 46 -4.10 6.24 8.34
C SER A 46 -2.94 7.04 8.92
N VAL A 47 -2.38 6.65 10.06
CA VAL A 47 -1.15 7.25 10.61
C VAL A 47 0.01 7.10 9.62
N LEU A 48 0.17 5.93 9.02
CA LEU A 48 1.22 5.69 8.03
C LEU A 48 0.94 6.40 6.70
N ALA A 49 -0.32 6.49 6.30
CA ALA A 49 -0.77 7.25 5.13
C ALA A 49 -0.40 8.73 5.22
N PHE A 50 -0.45 9.32 6.42
CA PHE A 50 0.03 10.70 6.65
C PHE A 50 1.49 10.87 6.21
N PHE A 51 2.37 9.91 6.54
CA PHE A 51 3.76 9.93 6.13
C PHE A 51 3.95 9.67 4.64
N VAL A 52 3.13 8.81 4.04
CA VAL A 52 3.08 8.64 2.58
C VAL A 52 2.75 9.96 1.90
N LEU A 53 1.70 10.65 2.34
CA LEU A 53 1.31 11.97 1.80
C LEU A 53 2.43 13.00 1.96
N LEU A 54 3.01 13.07 3.17
CA LEU A 54 4.11 13.98 3.49
C LEU A 54 5.35 13.72 2.63
N MET A 55 5.76 12.46 2.46
CA MET A 55 6.91 12.10 1.64
C MET A 55 6.64 12.33 0.16
N ALA A 56 5.47 11.94 -0.34
CA ALA A 56 5.07 12.16 -1.72
C ALA A 56 5.10 13.65 -2.09
N GLU A 57 4.70 14.53 -1.18
CA GLU A 57 4.76 15.98 -1.36
C GLU A 57 6.18 16.53 -1.21
N ARG A 58 6.88 16.15 -0.14
CA ARG A 58 8.24 16.66 0.16
C ARG A 58 9.26 16.28 -0.89
N PHE A 59 9.20 15.04 -1.39
CA PHE A 59 10.08 14.53 -2.43
C PHE A 59 9.50 14.68 -3.83
N LYS A 60 8.30 15.26 -3.99
CA LYS A 60 7.63 15.41 -5.29
C LYS A 60 7.73 14.11 -6.10
N ALA A 61 7.30 13.01 -5.48
CA ALA A 61 7.41 11.69 -6.09
C ALA A 61 6.38 11.58 -7.24
N ASP A 62 6.85 11.59 -8.49
CA ASP A 62 6.00 11.50 -9.70
C ASP A 62 6.35 10.33 -10.63
N SER A 63 7.46 9.63 -10.38
CA SER A 63 7.90 8.48 -11.16
C SER A 63 7.59 7.17 -10.45
N ALA A 64 7.43 6.08 -11.21
CA ALA A 64 7.20 4.76 -10.61
C ALA A 64 8.29 4.39 -9.58
N TYR A 65 9.56 4.75 -9.81
CA TYR A 65 10.65 4.47 -8.88
C TYR A 65 10.56 5.32 -7.61
N SER A 66 10.32 6.64 -7.70
CA SER A 66 10.20 7.48 -6.50
C SER A 66 8.94 7.13 -5.69
N ILE A 67 7.84 6.78 -6.35
CA ILE A 67 6.62 6.31 -5.70
C ILE A 67 6.86 4.96 -5.02
N PHE A 68 7.55 4.03 -5.68
CA PHE A 68 7.91 2.75 -5.10
C PHE A 68 8.81 2.91 -3.87
N LEU A 69 9.80 3.82 -3.89
CA LEU A 69 10.65 4.08 -2.73
C LEU A 69 9.88 4.72 -1.56
N VAL A 70 8.88 5.58 -1.82
CA VAL A 70 7.93 6.02 -0.78
C VAL A 70 7.17 4.83 -0.22
N GLY A 71 6.75 3.91 -1.09
CA GLY A 71 6.13 2.65 -0.70
C GLY A 71 7.03 1.72 0.11
N ALA A 72 8.33 1.69 -0.16
CA ALA A 72 9.30 0.89 0.60
C ALA A 72 9.42 1.40 2.04
N VAL A 73 9.49 2.72 2.23
CA VAL A 73 9.44 3.33 3.57
C VAL A 73 8.15 2.95 4.28
N PHE A 74 7.00 3.07 3.61
CA PHE A 74 5.71 2.65 4.16
C PHE A 74 5.72 1.17 4.56
N GLY A 75 6.17 0.27 3.70
CA GLY A 75 6.20 -1.17 3.96
C GLY A 75 7.09 -1.54 5.14
N TRP A 76 8.27 -0.95 5.28
CA TRP A 76 9.09 -1.22 6.47
C TRP A 76 8.57 -0.57 7.75
N LEU A 77 7.79 0.50 7.66
CA LEU A 77 7.08 1.00 8.84
C LEU A 77 5.95 0.04 9.23
N VAL A 78 5.18 -0.50 8.28
CA VAL A 78 4.18 -1.53 8.61
C VAL A 78 4.87 -2.75 9.22
N GLU A 79 5.79 -3.36 8.50
CA GLU A 79 6.29 -4.70 8.85
C GLU A 79 7.50 -4.71 9.77
N GLY A 80 8.27 -3.63 9.78
CA GLY A 80 9.43 -3.47 10.64
C GLY A 80 9.17 -2.63 11.89
N VAL A 81 8.01 -1.96 12.00
CA VAL A 81 7.67 -1.16 13.19
C VAL A 81 6.33 -1.57 13.80
N ILE A 82 5.28 -1.76 13.02
CA ILE A 82 3.95 -2.08 13.57
C ILE A 82 3.79 -3.58 13.83
N VAL A 83 3.98 -4.42 12.81
CA VAL A 83 3.65 -5.86 12.85
C VAL A 83 4.85 -6.74 13.22
N GLN A 84 6.08 -6.31 12.89
CA GLN A 84 7.34 -7.03 13.15
C GLN A 84 7.59 -8.28 12.28
N GLU A 85 6.75 -8.57 11.28
CA GLU A 85 6.95 -9.71 10.36
C GLU A 85 8.24 -9.65 9.56
N ALA A 86 8.79 -8.44 9.34
CA ALA A 86 10.06 -8.22 8.66
C ALA A 86 11.23 -9.03 9.27
N TYR A 87 11.09 -9.46 10.53
CA TYR A 87 12.11 -10.15 11.30
C TYR A 87 11.87 -11.66 11.46
N MET A 88 10.67 -12.17 11.12
CA MET A 88 10.26 -13.56 11.39
C MET A 88 10.97 -14.59 10.49
N ALA A 89 11.23 -14.24 9.23
CA ALA A 89 12.03 -15.04 8.29
C ALA A 89 13.05 -14.16 7.57
N PHE A 90 13.92 -13.54 8.37
CA PHE A 90 14.99 -12.66 7.88
C PHE A 90 16.04 -13.42 7.04
N PRO A 91 16.53 -12.87 5.91
CA PRO A 91 16.22 -11.54 5.35
C PRO A 91 15.08 -11.56 4.32
N PHE A 92 14.48 -12.71 4.02
CA PHE A 92 13.46 -12.83 2.99
C PHE A 92 12.26 -11.91 3.26
N GLN A 93 11.82 -11.83 4.51
CA GLN A 93 10.72 -10.95 4.93
C GLN A 93 11.04 -9.45 4.85
N LEU A 94 12.29 -9.03 4.61
CA LEU A 94 12.55 -7.62 4.27
C LEU A 94 12.11 -7.25 2.87
N VAL A 95 11.99 -8.24 1.99
CA VAL A 95 11.58 -8.07 0.59
C VAL A 95 10.12 -8.44 0.42
N TRP A 96 9.72 -9.61 0.91
CA TRP A 96 8.40 -10.16 0.65
C TRP A 96 7.27 -9.23 1.11
N THR A 97 7.11 -8.99 2.40
CA THR A 97 6.00 -8.13 2.84
C THR A 97 6.23 -6.62 2.59
N PRO A 98 7.41 -6.01 2.85
CA PRO A 98 7.58 -4.56 2.71
C PRO A 98 7.65 -4.11 1.24
N LEU A 99 8.42 -4.80 0.41
CA LEU A 99 8.67 -4.37 -0.97
C LEU A 99 7.67 -4.98 -1.94
N ALA A 100 7.41 -6.28 -1.82
CA ALA A 100 6.54 -6.99 -2.75
C ALA A 100 5.05 -6.74 -2.46
N TRP A 101 4.67 -6.64 -1.19
CA TRP A 101 3.27 -6.40 -0.82
C TRP A 101 2.97 -4.91 -0.65
N HIS A 102 3.58 -4.25 0.33
CA HIS A 102 3.23 -2.87 0.64
C HIS A 102 3.71 -1.86 -0.42
N ALA A 103 4.99 -1.91 -0.83
CA ALA A 103 5.51 -0.95 -1.81
C ALA A 103 4.93 -1.16 -3.21
N LEU A 104 4.95 -2.41 -3.71
CA LEU A 104 4.47 -2.75 -5.04
C LEU A 104 2.93 -2.76 -5.12
N ILE A 105 2.26 -3.58 -4.31
CA ILE A 105 0.82 -3.77 -4.43
C ILE A 105 0.07 -2.59 -3.79
N SER A 106 0.40 -2.19 -2.57
CA SER A 106 -0.42 -1.19 -1.86
C SER A 106 -0.17 0.24 -2.33
N VAL A 107 1.10 0.66 -2.45
CA VAL A 107 1.42 2.03 -2.86
C VAL A 107 1.46 2.17 -4.38
N LEU A 108 2.31 1.41 -5.08
CA LEU A 108 2.49 1.61 -6.52
C LEU A 108 1.25 1.20 -7.34
N ILE A 109 0.70 0.01 -7.11
CA ILE A 109 -0.49 -0.45 -7.84
C ILE A 109 -1.76 0.17 -7.25
N GLY A 110 -1.99 -0.05 -5.95
CA GLY A 110 -3.21 0.30 -5.25
C GLY A 110 -3.40 1.80 -5.06
N THR A 111 -2.34 2.58 -4.86
CA THR A 111 -2.52 4.04 -4.74
C THR A 111 -2.29 4.73 -6.08
N TYR A 112 -1.15 4.50 -6.72
CA TYR A 112 -0.77 5.27 -7.90
C TYR A 112 -1.47 4.81 -9.19
N PHE A 113 -1.31 3.55 -9.60
CA PHE A 113 -1.89 3.08 -10.86
C PHE A 113 -3.41 3.02 -10.82
N ALA A 114 -4.03 2.61 -9.71
CA ALA A 114 -5.48 2.59 -9.58
C ALA A 114 -6.09 4.00 -9.69
N ARG A 115 -5.51 5.01 -9.04
CA ARG A 115 -5.97 6.41 -9.20
C ARG A 115 -5.78 6.92 -10.63
N ARG A 116 -4.64 6.63 -11.28
CA ARG A 116 -4.45 6.98 -12.70
C ARG A 116 -5.43 6.26 -13.61
N ALA A 117 -5.77 5.01 -13.31
CA ALA A 117 -6.79 4.27 -14.04
C ALA A 117 -8.17 4.92 -13.91
N ILE A 118 -8.53 5.39 -12.72
CA ILE A 118 -9.78 6.12 -12.47
C ILE A 118 -9.79 7.48 -13.17
N GLY A 119 -8.71 8.26 -13.09
CA GLY A 119 -8.67 9.64 -13.58
C GLY A 119 -8.29 9.82 -15.04
N GLU A 120 -7.30 9.08 -15.53
CA GLU A 120 -6.56 9.42 -16.75
C GLU A 120 -6.67 8.38 -17.86
N TRP A 121 -6.77 7.09 -17.53
CA TRP A 121 -6.72 6.03 -18.54
C TRP A 121 -8.02 5.95 -19.35
N SER A 122 -8.00 5.23 -20.48
CA SER A 122 -9.23 4.86 -21.17
C SER A 122 -10.03 3.85 -20.33
N LEU A 123 -11.36 3.87 -20.44
CA LEU A 123 -12.24 3.00 -19.66
C LEU A 123 -11.86 1.51 -19.76
N ARG A 124 -11.48 1.05 -20.97
CA ARG A 124 -11.03 -0.33 -21.21
C ARG A 124 -9.77 -0.68 -20.45
N ARG A 125 -8.75 0.20 -20.45
CA ARG A 125 -7.49 -0.03 -19.72
C ARG A 125 -7.72 -0.02 -18.21
N ALA A 126 -8.57 0.88 -17.73
CA ALA A 126 -8.92 0.95 -16.32
C ALA A 126 -9.69 -0.30 -15.87
N ALA A 127 -10.70 -0.72 -16.63
CA ALA A 127 -11.45 -1.95 -16.38
C ALA A 127 -10.53 -3.18 -16.39
N ALA A 128 -9.57 -3.26 -17.33
CA ALA A 128 -8.59 -4.34 -17.38
C ALA A 128 -7.71 -4.40 -16.12
N LEU A 129 -7.28 -3.25 -15.58
CA LEU A 129 -6.53 -3.20 -14.32
C LEU A 129 -7.36 -3.77 -13.16
N PHE A 130 -8.59 -3.27 -12.97
CA PHE A 130 -9.44 -3.72 -11.86
C PHE A 130 -9.91 -5.17 -12.01
N ALA A 131 -10.12 -5.65 -13.23
CA ALA A 131 -10.37 -7.07 -13.51
C ALA A 131 -9.14 -7.92 -13.15
N GLY A 132 -7.94 -7.48 -13.54
CA GLY A 132 -6.69 -8.15 -13.17
C GLY A 132 -6.46 -8.21 -11.66
N LEU A 133 -6.76 -7.11 -10.95
CA LEU A 133 -6.74 -7.08 -9.48
C LEU A 133 -7.77 -8.04 -8.87
N GLY A 134 -8.96 -8.13 -9.46
CA GLY A 134 -9.99 -9.10 -9.06
C GLY A 134 -9.51 -10.54 -9.23
N VAL A 135 -9.02 -10.90 -10.41
CA VAL A 135 -8.46 -12.26 -10.66
C VAL A 135 -7.32 -12.56 -9.70
N PHE A 136 -6.40 -11.62 -9.50
CA PHE A 136 -5.30 -11.77 -8.55
C PHE A 136 -5.82 -12.03 -7.13
N LEU A 137 -6.78 -11.23 -6.65
CA LEU A 137 -7.36 -11.39 -5.31
C LEU A 137 -8.08 -12.74 -5.16
N GLY A 138 -8.89 -13.14 -6.15
CA GLY A 138 -9.60 -14.41 -6.12
C GLY A 138 -8.65 -15.61 -6.10
N LEU A 139 -7.55 -15.54 -6.88
CA LEU A 139 -6.49 -16.54 -6.87
C LEU A 139 -5.76 -16.56 -5.52
N TRP A 140 -5.31 -15.40 -5.04
CA TRP A 140 -4.57 -15.25 -3.80
C TRP A 140 -5.37 -15.73 -2.57
N ALA A 141 -6.67 -15.42 -2.50
CA ALA A 141 -7.52 -15.85 -1.39
C ALA A 141 -7.63 -17.37 -1.24
N THR A 142 -7.30 -18.16 -2.27
CA THR A 142 -7.28 -19.62 -2.18
C THR A 142 -6.12 -20.17 -1.35
N TYR A 143 -5.07 -19.37 -1.11
CA TYR A 143 -3.92 -19.76 -0.31
C TYR A 143 -4.30 -20.08 1.14
N TRP A 144 -5.14 -19.25 1.77
CA TRP A 144 -5.37 -19.31 3.22
C TRP A 144 -5.94 -20.62 3.74
N LYS A 145 -6.66 -21.38 2.90
CA LYS A 145 -7.14 -22.72 3.29
C LYS A 145 -5.99 -23.70 3.62
N LEU A 146 -4.80 -23.49 3.04
CA LEU A 146 -3.61 -24.29 3.35
C LEU A 146 -3.14 -24.05 4.78
N GLU A 147 -3.33 -22.82 5.26
CA GLU A 147 -2.92 -22.40 6.61
C GLU A 147 -4.01 -22.70 7.64
N ASP A 148 -5.28 -22.46 7.29
CA ASP A 148 -6.41 -22.64 8.20
C ASP A 148 -6.97 -24.07 8.23
N GLY A 149 -6.68 -24.87 7.20
CA GLY A 149 -7.28 -26.19 6.99
C GLY A 149 -8.72 -26.18 6.46
N TYR A 150 -9.30 -25.03 6.10
CA TYR A 150 -10.64 -24.93 5.52
C TYR A 150 -10.78 -23.81 4.48
N SER A 151 -11.67 -24.02 3.50
CA SER A 151 -12.05 -22.98 2.53
C SER A 151 -13.26 -22.18 3.00
N VAL A 152 -13.20 -20.86 2.88
CA VAL A 152 -14.34 -19.97 3.10
C VAL A 152 -15.42 -20.23 2.04
N SER A 153 -16.70 -20.09 2.41
CA SER A 153 -17.78 -20.24 1.43
C SER A 153 -17.74 -19.11 0.39
N VAL A 154 -18.19 -19.39 -0.83
CA VAL A 154 -18.20 -18.38 -1.92
C VAL A 154 -19.06 -17.17 -1.52
N GLY A 155 -20.18 -17.38 -0.83
CA GLY A 155 -21.03 -16.31 -0.34
C GLY A 155 -20.35 -15.39 0.68
N HIS A 156 -19.60 -15.96 1.64
CA HIS A 156 -18.84 -15.17 2.62
C HIS A 156 -17.71 -14.39 1.94
N PHE A 157 -16.96 -15.02 1.04
CA PHE A 157 -15.92 -14.34 0.26
C PHE A 157 -16.48 -13.20 -0.60
N ALA A 158 -17.65 -13.41 -1.22
CA ALA A 158 -18.34 -12.39 -2.02
C ALA A 158 -18.79 -11.20 -1.17
N ALA A 159 -19.41 -11.46 0.00
CA ALA A 159 -19.82 -10.40 0.93
C ALA A 159 -18.60 -9.60 1.41
N TYR A 160 -17.55 -10.28 1.85
CA TYR A 160 -16.30 -9.67 2.31
C TYR A 160 -15.67 -8.77 1.23
N THR A 161 -15.51 -9.29 0.02
CA THR A 161 -14.87 -8.56 -1.08
C THR A 161 -15.73 -7.39 -1.55
N LEU A 162 -17.06 -7.56 -1.64
CA LEU A 162 -17.96 -6.48 -2.04
C LEU A 162 -17.98 -5.35 -1.01
N ILE A 163 -18.17 -5.65 0.28
CA ILE A 163 -18.25 -4.64 1.35
C ILE A 163 -16.95 -3.85 1.42
N SER A 164 -15.80 -4.54 1.48
CA SER A 164 -14.49 -3.89 1.54
C SER A 164 -14.22 -3.01 0.31
N THR A 165 -14.65 -3.45 -0.88
CA THR A 165 -14.51 -2.69 -2.14
C THR A 165 -15.45 -1.48 -2.20
N VAL A 166 -16.66 -1.54 -1.65
CA VAL A 166 -17.56 -0.37 -1.56
C VAL A 166 -16.89 0.74 -0.74
N PHE A 167 -16.29 0.41 0.40
CA PHE A 167 -15.52 1.38 1.17
C PHE A 167 -14.27 1.86 0.41
N LEU A 168 -13.65 1.02 -0.43
CA LEU A 168 -12.53 1.44 -1.29
C LEU A 168 -12.98 2.48 -2.32
N VAL A 169 -14.16 2.31 -2.93
CA VAL A 169 -14.78 3.29 -3.83
C VAL A 169 -14.96 4.63 -3.13
N VAL A 170 -15.53 4.60 -1.91
CA VAL A 170 -15.72 5.79 -1.07
C VAL A 170 -14.36 6.43 -0.76
N ALA A 171 -13.36 5.64 -0.40
CA ALA A 171 -12.02 6.11 -0.09
C ALA A 171 -11.37 6.82 -1.29
N TYR A 172 -11.41 6.27 -2.50
CA TYR A 172 -10.89 6.97 -3.68
C TYR A 172 -11.64 8.26 -3.98
N PHE A 173 -12.96 8.24 -3.90
CA PHE A 173 -13.78 9.42 -4.13
C PHE A 173 -13.42 10.55 -3.16
N PHE A 174 -13.37 10.26 -1.86
CA PHE A 174 -12.99 11.26 -0.86
C PHE A 174 -11.52 11.64 -0.94
N LEU A 175 -10.63 10.72 -1.30
CA LEU A 175 -9.22 11.03 -1.51
C LEU A 175 -9.08 12.07 -2.62
N ASP A 176 -9.75 11.95 -3.76
CA ASP A 176 -9.64 12.94 -4.85
C ASP A 176 -10.41 14.24 -4.54
N LEU A 177 -11.55 14.15 -3.84
CA LEU A 177 -12.32 15.30 -3.36
C LEU A 177 -11.51 16.18 -2.39
N THR A 178 -10.72 15.54 -1.53
CA THR A 178 -9.98 16.21 -0.45
C THR A 178 -8.49 16.34 -0.71
N SER A 179 -7.98 15.68 -1.76
CA SER A 179 -6.56 15.71 -2.16
C SER A 179 -6.13 17.15 -2.36
N PRO A 180 -5.18 17.62 -1.55
CA PRO A 180 -4.74 18.99 -1.67
C PRO A 180 -3.86 19.20 -2.88
N LYS A 181 -3.82 20.45 -3.35
CA LYS A 181 -2.78 20.89 -4.30
C LYS A 181 -1.37 20.68 -3.72
N GLU A 182 -1.23 20.87 -2.41
CA GLU A 182 0.01 20.68 -1.63
C GLU A 182 -0.33 20.14 -0.23
N PHE A 183 0.29 19.03 0.16
CA PHE A 183 0.14 18.47 1.51
C PHE A 183 1.19 19.05 2.47
N ILE A 184 0.85 20.17 3.10
CA ILE A 184 1.71 20.85 4.08
C ILE A 184 1.08 20.73 5.47
N PRO A 185 1.53 19.75 6.30
CA PRO A 185 1.07 19.63 7.68
C PRO A 185 1.78 20.63 8.60
N THR A 186 1.13 20.94 9.71
CA THR A 186 1.72 21.72 10.82
C THR A 186 2.73 20.86 11.60
N ARG A 187 3.59 21.52 12.37
CA ARG A 187 4.54 20.83 13.26
C ARG A 187 3.84 19.97 14.31
N TRP A 188 2.66 20.40 14.78
CA TRP A 188 1.83 19.64 15.71
C TRP A 188 1.29 18.36 15.10
N GLU A 189 0.80 18.40 13.86
CA GLU A 189 0.38 17.19 13.14
C GLU A 189 1.56 16.21 12.98
N VAL A 190 2.70 16.70 12.49
CA VAL A 190 3.91 15.86 12.34
C VAL A 190 4.34 15.26 13.69
N GLY A 191 4.30 16.05 14.76
CA GLY A 191 4.62 15.59 16.12
C GLY A 191 3.65 14.52 16.62
N ALA A 192 2.34 14.72 16.45
CA ALA A 192 1.31 13.78 16.90
C ALA A 192 1.38 12.45 16.16
N PHE A 193 1.38 12.47 14.83
CA PHE A 193 1.52 11.24 14.02
C PHE A 193 2.90 10.59 14.23
N GLY A 194 3.95 11.40 14.41
CA GLY A 194 5.30 10.92 14.70
C GLY A 194 5.41 10.23 16.06
N ALA A 195 4.74 10.73 17.08
CA ALA A 195 4.71 10.12 18.41
C ALA A 195 4.07 8.72 18.38
N VAL A 196 3.02 8.52 17.57
CA VAL A 196 2.41 7.19 17.40
C VAL A 196 3.40 6.21 16.78
N VAL A 197 4.08 6.58 15.69
CA VAL A 197 5.08 5.70 15.06
C VAL A 197 6.28 5.46 15.99
N ALA A 198 6.73 6.48 16.72
CA ALA A 198 7.83 6.36 17.68
C ALA A 198 7.48 5.44 18.85
N PHE A 199 6.22 5.47 19.31
CA PHE A 199 5.72 4.54 20.32
C PHE A 199 5.86 3.09 19.84
N PHE A 200 5.33 2.74 18.67
CA PHE A 200 5.48 1.39 18.11
C PHE A 200 6.95 1.03 17.86
N ALA A 201 7.76 1.96 17.37
CA ALA A 201 9.19 1.73 17.14
C ALA A 201 9.92 1.40 18.44
N LEU A 202 9.61 2.09 19.54
CA LEU A 202 10.19 1.79 20.85
C LEU A 202 9.87 0.35 21.28
N PHE A 203 8.62 -0.08 21.17
CA PHE A 203 8.23 -1.46 21.50
C PHE A 203 8.92 -2.48 20.61
N THR A 204 9.01 -2.21 19.31
CA THR A 204 9.70 -3.10 18.36
C THR A 204 11.20 -3.17 18.63
N PHE A 205 11.84 -2.06 19.03
CA PHE A 205 13.26 -2.06 19.36
C PHE A 205 13.55 -2.81 20.66
N MET A 206 12.61 -2.82 21.61
CA MET A 206 12.71 -3.64 22.82
C MET A 206 12.49 -5.11 22.51
N ALA A 207 11.50 -5.45 21.67
CA ALA A 207 11.16 -6.82 21.30
C ALA A 207 12.21 -7.46 20.37
N VAL A 208 12.75 -6.68 19.43
CA VAL A 208 13.73 -7.10 18.42
C VAL A 208 14.94 -6.14 18.46
N PRO A 209 15.91 -6.34 19.37
CA PRO A 209 16.99 -5.37 19.59
C PRO A 209 17.91 -5.06 18.40
N PHE A 210 18.03 -5.98 17.45
CA PHE A 210 18.83 -5.74 16.23
C PHE A 210 18.07 -4.94 15.16
N SER A 211 16.75 -4.76 15.31
CA SER A 211 15.91 -4.07 14.32
C SER A 211 16.39 -2.67 13.93
N PRO A 212 16.95 -1.82 14.83
CA PRO A 212 17.46 -0.50 14.42
C PRO A 212 18.65 -0.59 13.47
N LEU A 213 19.49 -1.63 13.61
CA LEU A 213 20.67 -1.85 12.75
C LEU A 213 20.27 -2.22 11.32
N VAL A 214 19.06 -2.72 11.11
CA VAL A 214 18.51 -3.06 9.80
C VAL A 214 17.65 -1.92 9.27
N LEU A 215 16.69 -1.45 10.07
CA LEU A 215 15.66 -0.52 9.64
C LEU A 215 16.23 0.88 9.37
N LEU A 216 17.10 1.40 10.25
CA LEU A 216 17.61 2.77 10.09
C LEU A 216 18.47 2.93 8.84
N PRO A 217 19.40 2.00 8.49
CA PRO A 217 20.14 2.08 7.23
C PRO A 217 19.25 1.98 5.99
N LEU A 218 18.25 1.09 5.99
CA LEU A 218 17.31 0.95 4.87
C LEU A 218 16.49 2.23 4.65
N LEU A 219 15.94 2.80 5.72
CA LEU A 219 15.21 4.07 5.68
C LEU A 219 16.13 5.22 5.24
N ALA A 220 17.34 5.31 5.80
CA ALA A 220 18.30 6.36 5.46
C ALA A 220 18.71 6.30 3.98
N LEU A 221 19.06 5.11 3.47
CA LEU A 221 19.42 4.90 2.08
C LEU A 221 18.27 5.25 1.13
N THR A 222 17.05 4.83 1.47
CA THR A 222 15.85 5.08 0.68
C THR A 222 15.52 6.57 0.62
N LEU A 223 15.50 7.25 1.77
CA LEU A 223 15.27 8.69 1.84
C LEU A 223 16.39 9.48 1.15
N TYR A 224 17.63 8.99 1.22
CA TYR A 224 18.77 9.60 0.53
C TYR A 224 18.65 9.48 -1.00
N ALA A 225 18.22 8.33 -1.50
CA ALA A 225 17.96 8.10 -2.92
C ALA A 225 16.74 8.91 -3.43
N LEU A 226 15.67 8.98 -2.64
CA LEU A 226 14.48 9.78 -2.94
C LEU A 226 14.80 11.26 -3.20
N LYS A 227 15.76 11.84 -2.47
CA LYS A 227 16.24 13.22 -2.74
C LYS A 227 16.78 13.39 -4.17
N GLY A 228 17.38 12.34 -4.74
CA GLY A 228 17.90 12.33 -6.11
C GLY A 228 16.85 12.04 -7.18
N LEU A 229 15.65 11.60 -6.79
CA LEU A 229 14.53 11.32 -7.69
C LEU A 229 13.39 12.33 -7.52
N LYS A 230 13.70 13.53 -7.01
CA LYS A 230 12.73 14.59 -6.80
C LYS A 230 12.21 15.07 -8.16
N GLY A 231 10.90 14.89 -8.37
CA GLY A 231 10.20 15.35 -9.56
C GLY A 231 9.71 16.79 -9.45
N GLU A 232 8.88 17.20 -10.40
CA GLU A 232 8.26 18.52 -10.41
C GLU A 232 6.97 18.56 -9.60
N LYS A 233 6.27 17.41 -9.56
CA LYS A 233 4.92 17.29 -8.98
C LYS A 233 4.86 16.08 -8.06
N SER A 234 3.91 16.08 -7.15
CA SER A 234 3.57 14.87 -6.40
C SER A 234 2.54 14.07 -7.19
N PHE A 235 2.63 12.73 -7.17
CA PHE A 235 1.61 11.84 -7.71
C PHE A 235 0.23 12.02 -7.06
N LEU A 236 0.18 12.72 -5.92
CA LEU A 236 -1.07 13.12 -5.27
C LEU A 236 -1.88 14.11 -6.10
N LYS A 237 -1.25 14.85 -7.02
CA LYS A 237 -1.91 15.75 -7.96
C LYS A 237 -2.66 14.92 -9.02
N GLY A 238 -3.85 14.47 -8.66
CA GLY A 238 -4.74 13.73 -9.55
C GLY A 238 -5.60 14.63 -10.42
N SER A 239 -6.01 14.12 -11.57
CA SER A 239 -7.12 14.66 -12.35
C SER A 239 -8.42 14.17 -11.74
N TRP A 240 -9.26 15.09 -11.28
CA TRP A 240 -10.64 14.78 -10.91
C TRP A 240 -11.32 13.93 -11.99
N ALA A 241 -11.91 12.81 -11.58
CA ALA A 241 -12.68 11.95 -12.46
C ALA A 241 -14.19 12.25 -12.34
N PRO A 242 -14.99 12.03 -13.40
CA PRO A 242 -16.44 11.95 -13.27
C PRO A 242 -16.87 10.88 -12.26
N ALA A 243 -17.98 11.11 -11.53
CA ALA A 243 -18.44 10.24 -10.44
C ALA A 243 -18.55 8.75 -10.82
N TYR A 244 -19.02 8.43 -12.02
CA TYR A 244 -19.17 7.04 -12.47
C TYR A 244 -17.83 6.28 -12.56
N ARG A 245 -16.70 6.97 -12.73
CA ARG A 245 -15.39 6.33 -12.82
C ARG A 245 -14.91 5.78 -11.48
N TYR A 246 -15.36 6.34 -10.37
CA TYR A 246 -15.07 5.80 -9.04
C TYR A 246 -15.79 4.48 -8.78
N LEU A 247 -16.74 4.06 -9.62
CA LEU A 247 -17.37 2.74 -9.53
C LEU A 247 -16.51 1.63 -10.16
N LEU A 248 -15.44 1.95 -10.90
CA LEU A 248 -14.56 0.97 -11.55
C LEU A 248 -13.94 -0.07 -10.59
N PRO A 249 -13.54 0.27 -9.34
CA PRO A 249 -13.09 -0.73 -8.38
C PRO A 249 -14.12 -1.83 -8.10
N LEU A 250 -15.43 -1.62 -8.31
CA LEU A 250 -16.44 -2.68 -8.18
C LEU A 250 -16.28 -3.82 -9.21
N ILE A 251 -15.40 -3.66 -10.20
CA ILE A 251 -14.97 -4.75 -11.08
C ILE A 251 -14.13 -5.78 -10.31
N ILE A 252 -13.43 -5.40 -9.23
CA ILE A 252 -12.64 -6.32 -8.40
C ILE A 252 -13.49 -7.50 -7.90
N PRO A 253 -14.59 -7.31 -7.14
CA PRO A 253 -15.42 -8.43 -6.69
C PRO A 253 -16.06 -9.21 -7.85
N LEU A 254 -16.39 -8.54 -8.97
CA LEU A 254 -16.97 -9.21 -10.15
C LEU A 254 -16.04 -10.29 -10.74
N PHE A 255 -14.73 -10.09 -10.65
CA PHE A 255 -13.73 -11.06 -11.13
C PHE A 255 -13.16 -11.92 -10.01
N ALA A 256 -12.98 -11.38 -8.80
CA ALA A 256 -12.44 -12.12 -7.66
C ALA A 256 -13.35 -13.29 -7.27
N VAL A 257 -14.67 -13.07 -7.20
CA VAL A 257 -15.61 -14.08 -6.73
C VAL A 257 -15.68 -15.29 -7.66
N PRO A 258 -15.84 -15.15 -9.00
CA PRO A 258 -15.78 -16.29 -9.90
C PRO A 258 -14.42 -16.99 -9.89
N THR A 259 -13.30 -16.25 -9.88
CA THR A 259 -11.97 -16.86 -9.80
C THR A 259 -11.81 -17.70 -8.53
N TYR A 260 -12.21 -17.16 -7.38
CA TYR A 260 -12.20 -17.91 -6.12
C TYR A 260 -13.14 -19.12 -6.17
N ALA A 261 -14.36 -18.95 -6.68
CA ALA A 261 -15.35 -20.04 -6.77
C ALA A 261 -14.88 -21.21 -7.63
N VAL A 262 -14.10 -20.95 -8.69
CA VAL A 262 -13.52 -22.01 -9.54
C VAL A 262 -12.32 -22.69 -8.86
N LEU A 263 -11.52 -21.94 -8.10
CA LEU A 263 -10.25 -22.41 -7.55
C LEU A 263 -10.30 -22.80 -6.06
N ARG A 264 -11.41 -22.56 -5.36
CA ARG A 264 -11.56 -22.79 -3.91
C ARG A 264 -11.26 -24.20 -3.46
N ASP A 265 -11.43 -25.20 -4.33
CA ASP A 265 -11.19 -26.61 -4.00
C ASP A 265 -9.86 -27.13 -4.58
N VAL A 266 -9.09 -26.27 -5.28
CA VAL A 266 -7.77 -26.61 -5.84
C VAL A 266 -6.67 -26.37 -4.80
N TRP A 267 -5.98 -27.43 -4.37
CA TRP A 267 -4.88 -27.32 -3.40
C TRP A 267 -3.58 -26.99 -4.12
N PHE A 268 -3.27 -25.70 -4.20
CA PHE A 268 -2.07 -25.18 -4.84
C PHE A 268 -1.46 -24.09 -3.97
N GLU A 269 -0.15 -24.15 -3.74
CA GLU A 269 0.63 -23.17 -2.98
C GLU A 269 0.80 -21.86 -3.78
N VAL A 270 -0.32 -21.16 -4.03
CA VAL A 270 -0.35 -19.88 -4.75
C VAL A 270 0.60 -18.84 -4.12
N ASN A 271 0.83 -18.94 -2.81
CA ASN A 271 1.75 -18.07 -2.10
C ASN A 271 3.18 -18.12 -2.65
N VAL A 272 3.70 -19.28 -3.03
CA VAL A 272 5.07 -19.43 -3.52
C VAL A 272 5.32 -18.65 -4.83
N PRO A 273 4.58 -18.88 -5.93
CA PRO A 273 4.79 -18.13 -7.15
C PRO A 273 4.47 -16.64 -6.98
N VAL A 274 3.43 -16.28 -6.20
CA VAL A 274 3.13 -14.87 -5.93
C VAL A 274 4.30 -14.22 -5.18
N ALA A 275 4.82 -14.86 -4.15
CA ALA A 275 5.96 -14.35 -3.37
C ALA A 275 7.21 -14.20 -4.21
N LEU A 276 7.56 -15.20 -5.01
CA LEU A 276 8.75 -15.13 -5.87
C LEU A 276 8.64 -14.04 -6.94
N VAL A 277 7.51 -13.98 -7.65
CA VAL A 277 7.31 -13.01 -8.75
C VAL A 277 7.29 -11.58 -8.22
N THR A 278 6.50 -11.31 -7.19
CA THR A 278 6.37 -9.96 -6.65
C THR A 278 7.61 -9.54 -5.87
N SER A 279 8.29 -10.44 -5.15
CA SER A 279 9.56 -10.13 -4.47
C SER A 279 10.66 -9.83 -5.48
N GLY A 280 10.74 -10.59 -6.57
CA GLY A 280 11.65 -10.31 -7.68
C GLY A 280 11.40 -8.93 -8.29
N ALA A 281 10.14 -8.60 -8.57
CA ALA A 281 9.75 -7.29 -9.08
C ALA A 281 10.03 -6.16 -8.08
N GLY A 282 9.69 -6.34 -6.81
CA GLY A 282 9.90 -5.37 -5.74
C GLY A 282 11.38 -5.10 -5.50
N LEU A 283 12.21 -6.15 -5.43
CA LEU A 283 13.65 -6.01 -5.28
C LEU A 283 14.28 -5.31 -6.49
N PHE A 284 13.87 -5.67 -7.71
CA PHE A 284 14.33 -5.01 -8.93
C PHE A 284 14.00 -3.50 -8.91
N LEU A 285 12.75 -3.13 -8.61
CA LEU A 285 12.31 -1.74 -8.53
C LEU A 285 13.07 -0.97 -7.44
N TYR A 286 13.28 -1.60 -6.28
CA TYR A 286 14.04 -1.02 -5.17
C TYR A 286 15.48 -0.72 -5.58
N VAL A 287 16.23 -1.73 -6.01
CA VAL A 287 17.65 -1.59 -6.39
C VAL A 287 17.81 -0.59 -7.53
N LYS A 288 16.93 -0.65 -8.54
CA LYS A 288 16.94 0.30 -9.66
C LYS A 288 16.64 1.72 -9.18
N GLY A 289 15.66 1.91 -8.31
CA GLY A 289 15.33 3.20 -7.70
C GLY A 289 16.49 3.79 -6.92
N ILE A 290 17.14 2.99 -6.06
CA ILE A 290 18.35 3.40 -5.33
C ILE A 290 19.46 3.81 -6.31
N TYR A 291 19.76 2.98 -7.31
CA TYR A 291 20.80 3.28 -8.31
C TYR A 291 20.53 4.59 -9.04
N LEU A 292 19.30 4.81 -9.53
CA LEU A 292 18.94 6.03 -10.23
C LEU A 292 19.05 7.26 -9.32
N GLY A 293 18.56 7.17 -8.08
CA GLY A 293 18.67 8.25 -7.10
C GLY A 293 20.12 8.62 -6.80
N LEU A 294 20.99 7.63 -6.57
CA LEU A 294 22.41 7.85 -6.33
C LEU A 294 23.14 8.44 -7.55
N LYS A 295 22.81 7.95 -8.75
CA LYS A 295 23.40 8.43 -10.01
C LYS A 295 23.07 9.89 -10.27
N THR A 296 21.81 10.31 -10.08
CA THR A 296 21.39 11.70 -10.29
C THR A 296 22.09 12.65 -9.32
N ARG A 297 22.35 12.22 -8.07
CA ARG A 297 23.06 13.07 -7.11
C ARG A 297 24.55 13.21 -7.43
N ARG A 298 25.20 12.14 -7.90
CA ARG A 298 26.61 12.20 -8.31
C ARG A 298 26.84 13.11 -9.51
N SER A 299 25.87 13.24 -10.42
CA SER A 299 26.02 14.07 -11.61
C SER A 299 25.84 15.58 -11.35
N GLY A 300 25.60 16.00 -10.11
CA GLY A 300 25.42 17.42 -9.77
C GLY A 300 24.16 18.05 -10.35
N LYS A 301 23.32 17.29 -11.06
CA LYS A 301 21.99 17.71 -11.53
C LYS A 301 21.02 17.72 -10.35
N ILE A 302 21.23 18.64 -9.42
CA ILE A 302 20.19 19.00 -8.46
C ILE A 302 19.21 19.87 -9.24
N SER A 303 18.07 19.30 -9.62
CA SER A 303 16.91 20.07 -10.08
C SER A 303 16.55 21.06 -8.97
N GLY A 304 16.85 22.33 -9.20
CA GLY A 304 16.48 23.45 -8.33
C GLY A 304 14.97 23.48 -8.11
#